data_AF-A0A8J3A3X6-F1
#
_entry.id   AF-A0A8J3A3X6-F1
#
_cell.length_a   1.000
_cell.length_b   1.000
_cell.length_c   1.000
_cell.angle_alpha   90.00
_cell.angle_beta   90.00
_cell.angle_gamma   90.00
#
_symmetry.space_group_name_H-M   'P 1'
#
loop_
_entity.id
_entity.type
_entity.pdbx_description
1 polymer ?
#
loop_
_entity_poly.entity_id
_entity_poly.type
_entity_poly.pdbx_seq_one_letter_code
_entity_poly.pdbx_strand_id
1 'polypeptide(L)'
;MLRRTVYLPLAGLALFIFLALVRLPLSLALDVSGVRAQGVDWSAASGTVWNGTIAGVYLDGYPVGTINQRTRFLPLLTGRVVSDVDITGRPVNGEGQVSLAGQGITLNDAAFLIDLASYDVVDAFGAPLRGAVRLETDNLQLRGDQCRSGVVSIWTDSLAYSARAWGGEGFPLAGTATCGDDGVLRLALSGEGSGQTVAITGTLDPTLDYLAEVRAGGLEEDIATGLMLYGFEQSGNDLLLIQRGNLLVNP
;
A
#
# COMPACT_ATOMS: atom_id res chain seq x y z
N MET A 1 45.59 -28.38 28.58
CA MET A 1 45.67 -28.40 27.10
C MET A 1 44.33 -28.71 26.42
N LEU A 2 43.38 -29.45 27.03
CA LEU A 2 42.07 -29.78 26.42
C LEU A 2 41.17 -28.58 26.08
N ARG A 3 41.22 -27.47 26.84
CA ARG A 3 40.35 -26.31 26.62
C ARG A 3 40.61 -25.63 25.27
N ARG A 4 41.88 -25.54 24.83
CA ARG A 4 42.30 -24.78 23.65
C ARG A 4 41.88 -25.44 22.32
N THR A 5 41.79 -26.77 22.32
CA THR A 5 41.39 -27.58 21.15
C THR A 5 39.89 -27.53 20.86
N VAL A 6 39.05 -27.22 21.86
CA VAL A 6 37.59 -27.09 21.70
C VAL A 6 37.19 -25.67 21.27
N TYR A 7 37.93 -24.64 21.67
CA TYR A 7 37.63 -23.25 21.27
C TYR A 7 37.93 -22.95 19.79
N LEU A 8 38.92 -23.62 19.19
CA LEU A 8 39.28 -23.44 17.77
C LEU A 8 38.15 -23.86 16.79
N PRO A 9 37.55 -25.06 16.88
CA PRO A 9 36.44 -25.44 16.00
C PRO A 9 35.17 -24.62 16.28
N LEU A 10 34.90 -24.25 17.53
CA LEU A 10 33.79 -23.35 17.87
C LEU A 10 33.97 -21.95 17.27
N ALA A 11 35.17 -21.38 17.37
CA ALA A 11 35.48 -20.09 16.75
C ALA A 11 35.39 -20.16 15.22
N GLY A 12 35.88 -21.25 14.61
CA GLY A 12 35.75 -21.50 13.18
C GLY A 12 34.29 -21.62 12.72
N LEU A 13 33.46 -22.35 13.47
CA LEU A 13 32.04 -22.50 13.20
C LEU A 13 31.29 -21.17 13.34
N ALA A 14 31.56 -20.42 14.41
CA ALA A 14 30.96 -19.10 14.63
C ALA A 14 31.33 -18.12 13.50
N LEU A 15 32.60 -18.11 13.07
CA LEU A 15 33.06 -17.29 11.96
C LEU A 15 32.41 -17.70 10.64
N PHE A 16 32.27 -19.00 10.40
CA PHE A 16 31.60 -19.53 9.20
C PHE A 16 30.14 -19.09 9.15
N ILE A 17 29.39 -19.26 10.25
CA ILE A 17 27.99 -18.82 10.35
C ILE A 17 27.88 -17.32 10.15
N PHE A 18 28.75 -16.53 10.77
CA PHE A 18 28.77 -15.08 10.60
C PHE A 18 28.98 -14.68 9.13
N LEU A 19 29.97 -15.27 8.45
CA LEU A 19 30.23 -15.00 7.04
C LEU A 19 29.06 -15.44 6.14
N ALA A 20 28.44 -16.59 6.45
CA ALA A 20 27.28 -17.08 5.74
C ALA A 20 26.08 -16.11 5.87
N LEU A 21 25.83 -15.58 7.07
CA LEU A 21 24.77 -14.60 7.31
C LEU A 21 25.05 -13.27 6.60
N VAL A 22 26.28 -12.77 6.67
CA VAL A 22 26.69 -11.53 5.99
C VAL A 22 26.57 -11.65 4.47
N ARG A 23 26.74 -12.85 3.91
CA ARG A 23 26.63 -13.10 2.46
C ARG A 23 25.37 -13.84 2.04
N LEU A 24 24.34 -13.89 2.89
CA LEU A 24 23.12 -14.63 2.59
C LEU A 24 22.46 -14.06 1.32
N PRO A 25 22.35 -14.86 0.24
CA PRO A 25 21.72 -14.41 -1.00
C PRO A 25 20.24 -14.10 -0.75
N LEU A 26 19.78 -12.99 -1.32
CA LEU A 26 18.38 -12.57 -1.19
C LEU A 26 17.41 -13.62 -1.76
N SER A 27 17.73 -14.18 -2.92
CA SER A 27 16.90 -15.17 -3.60
C SER A 27 16.61 -16.38 -2.70
N LEU A 28 17.65 -16.92 -2.06
CA LEU A 28 17.51 -18.03 -1.13
C LEU A 28 16.61 -17.67 0.06
N ALA A 29 16.79 -16.48 0.63
CA ALA A 29 15.98 -16.02 1.75
C ALA A 29 14.50 -15.87 1.37
N LEU A 30 14.20 -15.32 0.18
CA LEU A 30 12.84 -15.19 -0.32
C LEU A 30 12.20 -16.56 -0.60
N ASP A 31 12.94 -17.48 -1.22
CA ASP A 31 12.43 -18.82 -1.53
C ASP A 31 12.06 -19.62 -0.27
N VAL A 32 12.82 -19.48 0.83
CA VAL A 32 12.52 -20.17 2.09
C VAL A 32 11.53 -19.42 2.98
N SER A 33 11.30 -18.13 2.76
CA SER A 33 10.42 -17.29 3.59
C SER A 33 8.93 -17.68 3.50
N GLY A 34 8.54 -18.36 2.42
CA GLY A 34 7.14 -18.64 2.12
C GLY A 34 6.34 -17.41 1.66
N VAL A 35 7.01 -16.28 1.34
CA VAL A 35 6.33 -15.04 0.94
C VAL A 35 5.47 -15.20 -0.33
N ARG A 36 5.82 -16.14 -1.22
CA ARG A 36 4.96 -16.52 -2.35
C ARG A 36 3.58 -17.04 -1.94
N ALA A 37 3.49 -17.76 -0.83
CA ALA A 37 2.21 -18.25 -0.32
C ALA A 37 1.33 -17.12 0.26
N GLN A 38 1.89 -15.93 0.42
CA GLN A 38 1.22 -14.72 0.91
C GLN A 38 0.87 -13.77 -0.25
N GLY A 39 0.82 -14.27 -1.49
CA GLY A 39 0.42 -13.47 -2.66
C GLY A 39 1.53 -12.66 -3.33
N VAL A 40 2.77 -12.70 -2.81
CA VAL A 40 3.90 -11.94 -3.38
C VAL A 40 4.68 -12.80 -4.37
N ASP A 41 4.62 -12.46 -5.65
CA ASP A 41 5.43 -13.10 -6.69
C ASP A 41 6.50 -12.15 -7.24
N TRP A 42 7.54 -12.70 -7.86
CA TRP A 42 8.63 -11.93 -8.46
C TRP A 42 9.33 -12.69 -9.59
N SER A 43 9.86 -11.93 -10.55
CA SER A 43 10.60 -12.50 -11.68
C SER A 43 12.06 -12.85 -11.36
N ALA A 44 12.74 -11.99 -10.61
CA ALA A 44 14.14 -12.17 -10.26
C ALA A 44 14.49 -11.48 -8.94
N ALA A 45 15.45 -12.06 -8.20
CA ALA A 45 15.99 -11.49 -6.98
C ALA A 45 17.52 -11.54 -7.04
N SER A 46 18.18 -10.43 -6.70
CA SER A 46 19.63 -10.29 -6.75
C SER A 46 20.19 -9.58 -5.52
N GLY A 47 21.48 -9.78 -5.25
CA GLY A 47 22.15 -9.22 -4.08
C GLY A 47 21.98 -10.09 -2.82
N THR A 48 22.11 -9.44 -1.67
CA THR A 48 22.04 -10.07 -0.34
C THR A 48 20.78 -9.63 0.39
N VAL A 49 20.44 -10.32 1.48
CA VAL A 49 19.35 -9.87 2.37
C VAL A 49 19.57 -8.46 2.96
N TRP A 50 20.81 -7.98 2.96
CA TRP A 50 21.20 -6.66 3.48
C TRP A 50 21.07 -5.54 2.45
N ASN A 51 21.33 -5.87 1.18
CA ASN A 51 21.27 -4.95 0.06
C ASN A 51 20.98 -5.77 -1.19
N GLY A 52 19.78 -5.60 -1.72
CA GLY A 52 19.33 -6.39 -2.84
C GLY A 52 18.21 -5.72 -3.63
N THR A 53 17.87 -6.36 -4.73
CA THR A 53 16.87 -5.90 -5.68
C THR A 53 15.97 -7.07 -6.06
N ILE A 54 14.67 -6.85 -5.99
CA ILE A 54 13.61 -7.78 -6.37
C ILE A 54 12.89 -7.18 -7.57
N ALA A 55 13.05 -7.77 -8.75
CA ALA A 55 12.51 -7.24 -10.00
C ALA A 55 11.19 -7.94 -10.39
N GLY A 56 10.29 -7.17 -10.98
CA GLY A 56 9.01 -7.68 -11.49
C GLY A 56 8.14 -8.26 -10.39
N VAL A 57 7.97 -7.51 -9.30
CA VAL A 57 7.15 -7.87 -8.14
C VAL A 57 5.68 -7.72 -8.48
N TYR A 58 4.90 -8.72 -8.10
CA TYR A 58 3.44 -8.74 -8.12
C TYR A 58 2.92 -9.03 -6.73
N LEU A 59 1.82 -8.38 -6.35
CA LEU A 59 1.09 -8.63 -5.10
C LEU A 59 -0.34 -9.01 -5.46
N ASP A 60 -0.73 -10.26 -5.19
CA ASP A 60 -2.06 -10.80 -5.51
C ASP A 60 -2.48 -10.55 -6.97
N GLY A 61 -1.52 -10.67 -7.89
CA GLY A 61 -1.71 -10.43 -9.32
C GLY A 61 -1.55 -8.97 -9.77
N TYR A 62 -1.49 -8.01 -8.83
CA TYR A 62 -1.29 -6.62 -9.16
C TYR A 62 0.19 -6.28 -9.33
N PRO A 63 0.58 -5.59 -10.43
CA PRO A 63 1.96 -5.27 -10.67
C PRO A 63 2.42 -4.15 -9.72
N VAL A 64 3.56 -4.36 -9.05
CA VAL A 64 4.18 -3.37 -8.16
C VAL A 64 5.36 -2.70 -8.86
N GLY A 65 6.30 -3.51 -9.38
CA GLY A 65 7.49 -3.01 -10.06
C GLY A 65 8.78 -3.64 -9.54
N THR A 66 9.83 -2.86 -9.42
CA THR A 66 11.12 -3.30 -8.86
C THR A 66 11.30 -2.72 -7.48
N ILE A 67 11.62 -3.57 -6.51
CA ILE A 67 11.88 -3.20 -5.13
C ILE A 67 13.38 -3.27 -4.87
N ASN A 68 13.99 -2.14 -4.53
CA ASN A 68 15.34 -2.07 -3.98
C ASN A 68 15.24 -1.98 -2.47
N GLN A 69 15.98 -2.81 -1.74
CA GLN A 69 15.91 -2.80 -0.28
C GLN A 69 17.27 -2.82 0.39
N ARG A 70 17.36 -2.12 1.51
CA ARG A 70 18.54 -2.07 2.38
C ARG A 70 18.15 -2.40 3.82
N THR A 71 18.42 -3.64 4.22
CA THR A 71 18.12 -4.14 5.56
C THR A 71 19.25 -3.83 6.53
N ARG A 72 18.91 -3.27 7.69
CA ARG A 72 19.86 -2.96 8.76
C ARG A 72 20.16 -4.20 9.59
N PHE A 73 21.43 -4.47 9.84
CA PHE A 73 21.88 -5.63 10.60
C PHE A 73 21.60 -5.51 12.11
N LEU A 74 21.91 -4.35 12.71
CA LEU A 74 21.86 -4.17 14.17
C LEU A 74 20.47 -4.43 14.80
N PRO A 75 19.35 -3.98 14.21
CA PRO A 75 18.02 -4.23 14.78
C PRO A 75 17.68 -5.72 14.93
N LEU A 76 18.28 -6.61 14.14
CA LEU A 76 18.03 -8.05 14.22
C LEU A 76 18.49 -8.65 15.55
N LEU A 77 19.52 -8.06 16.17
CA LEU A 77 19.99 -8.48 17.50
C LEU A 77 18.91 -8.28 18.57
N THR A 78 17.93 -7.41 18.30
CA THR A 78 16.76 -7.15 19.16
C THR A 78 15.49 -7.80 18.64
N GLY A 79 15.58 -8.68 17.63
CA GLY A 79 14.43 -9.35 17.02
C GLY A 79 13.60 -8.45 16.11
N ARG A 80 14.18 -7.36 15.59
CA ARG A 80 13.50 -6.43 14.67
C ARG A 80 14.17 -6.44 13.31
N VAL A 81 13.39 -6.52 12.25
CA VAL A 81 13.86 -6.26 10.89
C VAL A 81 13.59 -4.80 10.58
N VAL A 82 14.55 -4.06 10.05
CA VAL A 82 14.34 -2.69 9.58
C VAL A 82 14.96 -2.60 8.19
N SER A 83 14.17 -2.22 7.20
CA SER A 83 14.60 -2.10 5.82
C SER A 83 14.15 -0.77 5.25
N ASP A 84 15.08 -0.04 4.65
CA ASP A 84 14.77 1.07 3.77
C ASP A 84 14.41 0.47 2.39
N VAL A 85 13.31 0.91 1.79
CA VAL A 85 12.71 0.35 0.59
C VAL A 85 12.49 1.46 -0.44
N ASP A 86 12.84 1.19 -1.68
CA ASP A 86 12.62 2.03 -2.85
C ASP A 86 11.93 1.19 -3.93
N ILE A 87 10.78 1.64 -4.39
CA ILE A 87 9.96 1.00 -5.41
C ILE A 87 10.05 1.84 -6.67
N THR A 88 10.45 1.21 -7.76
CA THR A 88 10.56 1.84 -9.07
C THR A 88 9.80 1.03 -10.11
N GLY A 89 8.89 1.68 -10.82
CA GLY A 89 8.01 1.01 -11.75
C GLY A 89 7.05 1.95 -12.44
N ARG A 90 6.38 1.46 -13.49
CA ARG A 90 5.25 2.20 -14.06
C ARG A 90 4.03 2.20 -13.12
N PRO A 91 3.63 1.07 -12.51
CA PRO A 91 2.43 1.02 -11.65
C PRO A 91 2.61 1.75 -10.33
N VAL A 92 3.77 1.57 -9.68
CA VAL A 92 4.09 2.18 -8.38
C VAL A 92 5.48 2.76 -8.42
N ASN A 93 5.61 3.97 -7.89
CA ASN A 93 6.90 4.55 -7.51
C ASN A 93 6.82 5.03 -6.07
N GLY A 94 7.88 4.88 -5.29
CA GLY A 94 7.87 5.39 -3.94
C GLY A 94 9.03 4.90 -3.10
N GLU A 95 9.11 5.41 -1.89
CA GLU A 95 10.14 5.04 -0.92
C GLU A 95 9.56 5.00 0.48
N GLY A 96 10.25 4.34 1.39
CA GLY A 96 9.90 4.35 2.81
C GLY A 96 10.71 3.34 3.61
N GLN A 97 10.56 3.39 4.93
CA GLN A 97 11.19 2.44 5.83
C GLN A 97 10.16 1.48 6.40
N VAL A 98 10.36 0.18 6.18
CA VAL A 98 9.54 -0.87 6.75
C VAL A 98 10.27 -1.50 7.92
N SER A 99 9.58 -1.69 9.04
CA SER A 99 10.10 -2.38 10.19
C SER A 99 9.15 -3.47 10.68
N LEU A 100 9.70 -4.64 10.98
CA LEU A 100 8.96 -5.83 11.39
C LEU A 100 9.43 -6.25 12.79
N ALA A 101 8.49 -6.47 13.70
CA ALA A 101 8.77 -6.93 15.06
C ALA A 101 7.65 -7.85 15.55
N GLY A 102 7.92 -9.16 15.62
CA GLY A 102 6.87 -10.15 15.91
C GLY A 102 5.79 -10.14 14.83
N GLN A 103 4.55 -9.78 15.20
CA GLN A 103 3.42 -9.59 14.28
C GLN A 103 3.18 -8.10 13.95
N GLY A 104 4.06 -7.21 14.41
CA GLY A 104 3.97 -5.78 14.15
C GLY A 104 4.69 -5.40 12.87
N ILE A 105 4.04 -4.57 12.05
CA ILE A 105 4.62 -3.92 10.88
C ILE A 105 4.55 -2.41 11.14
N THR A 106 5.64 -1.70 10.89
CA THR A 106 5.66 -0.23 10.98
C THR A 106 6.27 0.34 9.72
N LEU A 107 5.52 1.20 9.04
CA LEU A 107 5.99 2.02 7.94
C LEU A 107 6.36 3.40 8.50
N ASN A 108 7.55 3.88 8.18
CA ASN A 108 8.00 5.24 8.51
C ASN A 108 8.46 5.96 7.26
N ASP A 109 8.26 7.28 7.25
CA ASP A 109 8.74 8.18 6.19
C ASP A 109 8.43 7.64 4.78
N ALA A 110 7.20 7.16 4.59
CA ALA A 110 6.81 6.44 3.39
C ALA A 110 5.98 7.33 2.45
N ALA A 111 6.34 7.34 1.18
CA ALA A 111 5.67 8.09 0.12
C ALA A 111 5.54 7.21 -1.12
N PHE A 112 4.32 6.98 -1.58
CA PHE A 112 4.00 6.17 -2.76
C PHE A 112 3.14 6.94 -3.74
N LEU A 113 3.41 6.76 -5.02
CA LEU A 113 2.63 7.24 -6.15
C LEU A 113 2.23 6.03 -7.00
N ILE A 114 0.92 5.82 -7.12
CA ILE A 114 0.32 4.68 -7.79
C ILE A 114 -0.39 5.18 -9.04
N ASP A 115 -0.05 4.66 -10.21
CA ASP A 115 -0.74 4.92 -11.48
C ASP A 115 -1.89 3.94 -11.65
N LEU A 116 -3.13 4.44 -11.51
CA LEU A 116 -4.33 3.61 -11.57
C LEU A 116 -4.52 2.97 -12.95
N ALA A 117 -3.96 3.55 -14.03
CA ALA A 117 -4.06 2.97 -15.36
C ALA A 117 -3.27 1.65 -15.53
N SER A 118 -2.42 1.31 -14.56
CA SER A 118 -1.70 0.03 -14.51
C SER A 118 -2.49 -1.10 -13.83
N TYR A 119 -3.69 -0.78 -13.33
CA TYR A 119 -4.57 -1.71 -12.66
C TYR A 119 -5.86 -1.82 -13.48
N ASP A 120 -6.38 -3.04 -13.68
CA ASP A 120 -7.65 -3.28 -14.39
C ASP A 120 -8.86 -2.94 -13.51
N VAL A 121 -8.81 -1.78 -12.84
CA VAL A 121 -9.89 -1.26 -12.00
C VAL A 121 -10.80 -0.42 -12.88
N VAL A 122 -12.10 -0.61 -12.75
CA VAL A 122 -13.11 0.22 -13.42
C VAL A 122 -13.76 1.16 -12.43
N ASP A 123 -14.19 2.32 -12.90
CA ASP A 123 -15.00 3.24 -12.12
C ASP A 123 -16.46 2.77 -12.03
N ALA A 124 -17.29 3.54 -11.33
CA ALA A 124 -18.72 3.23 -11.17
C ALA A 124 -19.49 3.13 -12.51
N PHE A 125 -18.91 3.63 -13.60
CA PHE A 125 -19.49 3.61 -14.94
C PHE A 125 -18.98 2.45 -15.80
N GLY A 126 -18.12 1.59 -15.25
CA GLY A 126 -17.47 0.50 -15.99
C GLY A 126 -16.35 0.98 -16.92
N ALA A 127 -15.93 2.25 -16.82
CA ALA A 127 -14.81 2.77 -17.58
C ALA A 127 -13.49 2.50 -16.84
N PRO A 128 -12.36 2.26 -17.54
CA PRO A 128 -11.07 2.07 -16.87
C PRO A 128 -10.72 3.27 -15.99
N LEU A 129 -10.49 3.00 -14.71
CA LEU A 129 -10.07 4.00 -13.75
C LEU A 129 -8.66 4.47 -14.10
N ARG A 130 -8.46 5.78 -14.09
CA ARG A 130 -7.19 6.43 -14.46
C ARG A 130 -6.87 7.55 -13.50
N GLY A 131 -5.68 8.13 -13.66
CA GLY A 131 -5.13 9.09 -12.72
C GLY A 131 -4.12 8.42 -11.79
N ALA A 132 -3.72 9.15 -10.75
CA ALA A 132 -2.74 8.70 -9.79
C ALA A 132 -3.25 8.87 -8.36
N VAL A 133 -2.85 7.95 -7.49
CA VAL A 133 -3.03 8.04 -6.04
C VAL A 133 -1.68 8.26 -5.39
N ARG A 134 -1.56 9.32 -4.59
CA ARG A 134 -0.40 9.58 -3.74
C ARG A 134 -0.76 9.25 -2.30
N LEU A 135 0.08 8.44 -1.66
CA LEU A 135 -0.03 8.03 -0.25
C LEU A 135 1.23 8.45 0.47
N GLU A 136 1.11 9.16 1.58
CA GLU A 136 2.25 9.61 2.39
C GLU A 136 1.99 9.34 3.88
N THR A 137 2.98 8.85 4.63
CA THR A 137 2.86 8.64 6.07
C THR A 137 4.20 8.75 6.76
N ASP A 138 4.25 9.52 7.86
CA ASP A 138 5.43 9.61 8.71
C ASP A 138 5.59 8.36 9.58
N ASN A 139 4.46 7.81 10.06
CA ASN A 139 4.41 6.61 10.87
C ASN A 139 3.03 5.94 10.74
N LEU A 140 3.03 4.67 10.33
CA LEU A 140 1.88 3.80 10.34
C LEU A 140 2.25 2.47 11.00
N GLN A 141 1.54 2.10 12.05
CA GLN A 141 1.77 0.89 12.83
C GLN A 141 0.58 -0.06 12.67
N LEU A 142 0.87 -1.25 12.16
CA LEU A 142 -0.05 -2.37 12.03
C LEU A 142 0.42 -3.49 12.97
N ARG A 143 -0.52 -4.25 13.55
CA ARG A 143 -0.19 -5.42 14.35
C ARG A 143 -1.22 -6.52 14.14
N GLY A 144 -0.79 -7.60 13.48
CA GLY A 144 -1.70 -8.63 12.99
C GLY A 144 -2.68 -8.00 11.99
N ASP A 145 -3.95 -8.12 12.29
CA ASP A 145 -5.10 -7.64 11.53
C ASP A 145 -5.65 -6.30 12.06
N GLN A 146 -4.82 -5.47 12.71
CA GLN A 146 -5.26 -4.20 13.31
C GLN A 146 -4.33 -3.02 13.01
N CYS A 147 -4.92 -1.90 12.60
CA CYS A 147 -4.31 -0.58 12.56
C CYS A 147 -4.18 -0.04 13.99
N ARG A 148 -2.97 0.16 14.49
CA ARG A 148 -2.74 0.59 15.88
C ARG A 148 -2.65 2.09 16.03
N SER A 149 -1.92 2.73 15.13
CA SER A 149 -1.69 4.16 15.15
C SER A 149 -1.09 4.59 13.82
N GLY A 150 -1.39 5.80 13.40
CA GLY A 150 -0.81 6.38 12.20
C GLY A 150 -1.79 7.24 11.45
N VAL A 151 -1.23 8.11 10.62
CA VAL A 151 -1.97 8.97 9.70
C VAL A 151 -1.34 8.81 8.33
N VAL A 152 -2.17 8.59 7.33
CA VAL A 152 -1.76 8.50 5.92
C VAL A 152 -2.42 9.66 5.19
N SER A 153 -1.64 10.59 4.66
CA SER A 153 -2.12 11.60 3.73
C SER A 153 -2.39 10.96 2.38
N ILE A 154 -3.55 11.26 1.80
CA ILE A 154 -4.00 10.66 0.54
C ILE A 154 -4.36 11.81 -0.40
N TRP A 155 -3.90 11.71 -1.63
CA TRP A 155 -4.29 12.58 -2.72
C TRP A 155 -4.59 11.75 -3.97
N THR A 156 -5.59 12.14 -4.74
CA THR A 156 -5.91 11.49 -6.02
C THR A 156 -6.47 12.49 -7.02
N ASP A 157 -6.14 12.34 -8.30
CA ASP A 157 -6.76 13.07 -9.41
C ASP A 157 -7.69 12.18 -10.26
N SER A 158 -8.05 11.00 -9.76
CA SER A 158 -8.87 10.04 -10.50
C SER A 158 -10.22 10.62 -10.94
N LEU A 159 -10.88 11.39 -10.07
CA LEU A 159 -12.13 12.08 -10.41
C LEU A 159 -11.94 13.10 -11.53
N ALA A 160 -10.84 13.87 -11.51
CA ALA A 160 -10.51 14.80 -12.58
C ALA A 160 -10.30 14.08 -13.91
N TYR A 161 -9.71 12.89 -13.89
CA TYR A 161 -9.53 12.09 -15.09
C TYR A 161 -10.86 11.52 -15.61
N SER A 162 -11.66 10.89 -14.74
CA SER A 162 -12.97 10.33 -15.13
C SER A 162 -13.91 11.40 -15.66
N ALA A 163 -13.99 12.57 -15.03
CA ALA A 163 -14.87 13.65 -15.49
C ALA A 163 -14.55 14.13 -16.92
N ARG A 164 -13.27 14.21 -17.29
CA ARG A 164 -12.85 14.59 -18.64
C ARG A 164 -13.32 13.62 -19.71
N ALA A 165 -13.45 12.33 -19.39
CA ALA A 165 -13.98 11.33 -20.32
C ALA A 165 -15.44 11.61 -20.71
N TRP A 166 -16.16 12.36 -19.86
CA TRP A 166 -17.57 12.74 -20.05
C TRP A 166 -17.74 14.22 -20.40
N GLY A 167 -16.65 14.92 -20.78
CA GLY A 167 -16.68 16.33 -21.15
C GLY A 167 -16.85 17.31 -19.97
N GLY A 168 -16.72 16.82 -18.73
CA GLY A 168 -16.78 17.63 -17.52
C GLY A 168 -15.40 18.06 -17.01
N GLU A 169 -15.41 18.97 -16.03
CA GLU A 169 -14.24 19.38 -15.25
C GLU A 169 -14.30 18.76 -13.87
N GLY A 170 -13.51 17.72 -13.62
CA GLY A 170 -13.34 17.17 -12.28
C GLY A 170 -12.17 17.84 -11.55
N PHE A 171 -12.06 17.56 -10.26
CA PHE A 171 -11.05 18.13 -9.38
C PHE A 171 -10.37 17.02 -8.56
N PRO A 172 -9.15 17.25 -8.06
CA PRO A 172 -8.48 16.29 -7.20
C PRO A 172 -9.20 16.16 -5.86
N LEU A 173 -9.09 14.99 -5.25
CA LEU A 173 -9.51 14.73 -3.89
C LEU A 173 -8.28 14.60 -2.99
N ALA A 174 -8.36 15.16 -1.79
CA ALA A 174 -7.30 15.07 -0.80
C ALA A 174 -7.88 14.84 0.60
N GLY A 175 -7.09 14.21 1.46
CA GLY A 175 -7.47 14.03 2.85
C GLY A 175 -6.56 13.03 3.55
N THR A 176 -7.09 12.32 4.52
CA THR A 176 -6.28 11.44 5.37
C THR A 176 -6.99 10.14 5.70
N ALA A 177 -6.20 9.10 5.98
CA ALA A 177 -6.65 7.90 6.64
C ALA A 177 -5.97 7.75 8.02
N THR A 178 -6.76 7.39 9.04
CA THR A 178 -6.31 7.34 10.44
C THR A 178 -6.73 6.03 11.09
N CYS A 179 -5.87 5.44 11.94
CA CYS A 179 -6.25 4.25 12.69
C CYS A 179 -7.34 4.57 13.73
N GLY A 180 -8.38 3.74 13.74
CA GLY A 180 -9.40 3.72 14.77
C GLY A 180 -9.04 2.97 16.04
N ASP A 181 -9.78 3.25 17.12
CA ASP A 181 -9.70 2.50 18.38
C ASP A 181 -10.09 1.01 18.21
N ASP A 182 -10.90 0.71 17.20
CA ASP A 182 -11.34 -0.63 16.79
C ASP A 182 -10.35 -1.36 15.88
N GLY A 183 -9.21 -0.74 15.55
CA GLY A 183 -8.21 -1.33 14.68
C GLY A 183 -8.48 -1.17 13.18
N VAL A 184 -9.53 -0.45 12.81
CA VAL A 184 -9.93 -0.21 11.41
C VAL A 184 -9.38 1.12 10.93
N LEU A 185 -8.88 1.18 9.70
CA LEU A 185 -8.41 2.42 9.09
C LEU A 185 -9.62 3.22 8.59
N ARG A 186 -9.77 4.46 9.07
CA ARG A 186 -10.85 5.38 8.64
C ARG A 186 -10.28 6.40 7.68
N LEU A 187 -10.83 6.48 6.47
CA LEU A 187 -10.43 7.45 5.45
C LEU A 187 -11.47 8.55 5.30
N ALA A 188 -11.00 9.77 5.08
CA ALA A 188 -11.82 10.93 4.74
C ALA A 188 -11.08 11.74 3.67
N LEU A 189 -11.65 11.79 2.47
CA LEU A 189 -11.17 12.57 1.33
C LEU A 189 -12.22 13.60 0.96
N SER A 190 -11.78 14.76 0.49
CA SER A 190 -12.68 15.78 -0.02
C SER A 190 -12.03 16.56 -1.16
N GLY A 191 -12.84 17.13 -2.01
CA GLY A 191 -12.42 18.08 -3.02
C GLY A 191 -13.58 18.96 -3.46
N GLU A 192 -13.24 20.08 -4.07
CA GLU A 192 -14.19 21.03 -4.63
C GLU A 192 -13.67 21.60 -5.95
N GLY A 193 -14.59 21.93 -6.85
CA GLY A 193 -14.28 22.53 -8.13
C GLY A 193 -15.54 22.89 -8.90
N SER A 194 -15.54 24.03 -9.59
CA SER A 194 -16.66 24.46 -10.46
C SER A 194 -18.04 24.47 -9.76
N GLY A 195 -18.08 24.79 -8.46
CA GLY A 195 -19.29 24.83 -7.64
C GLY A 195 -19.78 23.46 -7.14
N GLN A 196 -19.07 22.39 -7.49
CA GLN A 196 -19.34 21.02 -7.06
C GLN A 196 -18.43 20.64 -5.90
N THR A 197 -18.93 19.77 -5.03
CA THR A 197 -18.18 19.22 -3.90
C THR A 197 -18.30 17.71 -3.88
N VAL A 198 -17.20 17.01 -3.61
CA VAL A 198 -17.21 15.57 -3.37
C VAL A 198 -16.51 15.29 -2.05
N ALA A 199 -17.15 14.49 -1.20
CA ALA A 199 -16.58 13.96 0.02
C ALA A 199 -16.68 12.43 0.01
N ILE A 200 -15.59 11.76 0.38
CA ILE A 200 -15.52 10.30 0.52
C ILE A 200 -15.15 10.01 1.96
N THR A 201 -16.01 9.29 2.68
CA THR A 201 -15.67 8.74 3.99
C THR A 201 -15.74 7.24 3.92
N GLY A 202 -14.82 6.54 4.58
CA GLY A 202 -14.84 5.10 4.54
C GLY A 202 -14.02 4.43 5.63
N THR A 203 -14.15 3.12 5.67
CA THR A 203 -13.36 2.23 6.50
C THR A 203 -12.68 1.21 5.62
N LEU A 204 -11.42 0.91 5.93
CA LEU A 204 -10.66 -0.17 5.35
C LEU A 204 -10.12 -1.01 6.49
N ASP A 205 -10.47 -2.29 6.54
CA ASP A 205 -9.88 -3.22 7.49
C ASP A 205 -8.61 -3.86 6.92
N PRO A 206 -7.84 -4.59 7.75
CA PRO A 206 -6.62 -5.23 7.27
C PRO A 206 -6.81 -6.48 6.39
N THR A 207 -8.04 -6.99 6.23
CA THR A 207 -8.37 -7.95 5.16
C THR A 207 -8.68 -7.26 3.84
N LEU A 208 -8.54 -5.93 3.82
CA LEU A 208 -8.82 -5.04 2.69
C LEU A 208 -10.29 -5.02 2.27
N ASP A 209 -11.17 -5.41 3.19
CA ASP A 209 -12.59 -5.12 3.04
C ASP A 209 -12.82 -3.64 3.30
N TYR A 210 -13.60 -3.01 2.43
CA TYR A 210 -13.89 -1.60 2.50
C TYR A 210 -15.39 -1.33 2.54
N LEU A 211 -15.72 -0.25 3.23
CA LEU A 211 -17.00 0.44 3.14
C LEU A 211 -16.71 1.90 2.83
N ALA A 212 -17.23 2.41 1.73
CA ALA A 212 -17.05 3.80 1.32
C ALA A 212 -18.42 4.45 1.11
N GLU A 213 -18.57 5.64 1.66
CA GLU A 213 -19.69 6.56 1.43
C GLU A 213 -19.15 7.73 0.61
N VAL A 214 -19.71 7.93 -0.57
CA VAL A 214 -19.41 9.05 -1.47
C VAL A 214 -20.59 10.00 -1.42
N ARG A 215 -20.35 11.25 -1.05
CA ARG A 215 -21.32 12.34 -1.07
C ARG A 215 -20.90 13.36 -2.12
N ALA A 216 -21.79 13.64 -3.08
CA ALA A 216 -21.58 14.63 -4.13
C ALA A 216 -22.65 15.72 -4.04
N GLY A 217 -22.22 16.98 -4.03
CA GLY A 217 -23.10 18.16 -3.89
C GLY A 217 -22.80 19.21 -4.96
N GLY A 218 -23.75 20.13 -5.17
CA GLY A 218 -23.60 21.22 -6.15
C GLY A 218 -23.63 20.76 -7.61
N LEU A 219 -24.21 19.60 -7.90
CA LEU A 219 -24.27 19.00 -9.22
C LEU A 219 -25.33 19.65 -10.11
N GLU A 220 -25.05 19.75 -11.41
CA GLU A 220 -26.05 20.08 -12.42
C GLU A 220 -27.09 18.95 -12.57
N GLU A 221 -28.31 19.29 -12.97
CA GLU A 221 -29.44 18.34 -13.02
C GLU A 221 -29.17 17.12 -13.92
N ASP A 222 -28.50 17.33 -15.05
CA ASP A 222 -28.14 16.26 -15.99
C ASP A 222 -27.11 15.29 -15.38
N ILE A 223 -26.10 15.82 -14.67
CA ILE A 223 -25.08 15.01 -14.00
C ILE A 223 -25.70 14.25 -12.82
N ALA A 224 -26.55 14.92 -12.04
CA ALA A 224 -27.25 14.29 -10.92
C ALA A 224 -28.14 13.12 -11.40
N THR A 225 -28.88 13.33 -12.49
CA THR A 225 -29.70 12.29 -13.13
C THR A 225 -28.86 11.11 -13.61
N GLY A 226 -27.72 11.40 -14.24
CA GLY A 226 -26.75 10.38 -14.64
C GLY A 226 -26.29 9.54 -13.45
N LEU A 227 -25.79 10.17 -12.38
CA LEU A 227 -25.28 9.49 -11.19
C LEU A 227 -26.33 8.61 -10.50
N MET A 228 -27.61 9.03 -10.49
CA MET A 228 -28.68 8.21 -9.92
C MET A 228 -28.87 6.88 -10.65
N LEU A 229 -28.63 6.84 -11.98
CA LEU A 229 -28.67 5.59 -12.75
C LEU A 229 -27.52 4.62 -12.36
N TYR A 230 -26.46 5.12 -11.74
CA TYR A 230 -25.32 4.36 -11.25
C TYR A 230 -25.39 4.05 -9.75
N GLY A 231 -26.58 4.20 -9.15
CA GLY A 231 -26.85 3.80 -7.77
C GLY A 231 -26.61 4.88 -6.73
N PHE A 232 -26.36 6.13 -7.14
CA PHE A 232 -26.46 7.25 -6.21
C PHE A 232 -27.92 7.47 -5.82
N GLU A 233 -28.16 7.71 -4.53
CA GLU A 233 -29.47 8.04 -3.99
C GLU A 233 -29.50 9.50 -3.55
N GLN A 234 -30.64 10.16 -3.74
CA GLN A 234 -30.81 11.54 -3.31
C GLN A 234 -30.95 11.63 -1.79
N SER A 235 -30.12 12.45 -1.17
CA SER A 235 -30.12 12.71 0.28
C SER A 235 -30.05 14.21 0.54
N GLY A 236 -31.23 14.83 0.69
CA GLY A 236 -31.35 16.28 0.77
C GLY A 236 -30.96 16.93 -0.56
N ASN A 237 -29.95 17.82 -0.53
CA ASN A 237 -29.42 18.49 -1.72
C ASN A 237 -28.22 17.76 -2.34
N ASP A 238 -27.80 16.64 -1.73
CA ASP A 238 -26.63 15.89 -2.17
C ASP A 238 -27.06 14.53 -2.75
N LEU A 239 -26.16 13.92 -3.50
CA LEU A 239 -26.23 12.54 -3.92
C LEU A 239 -25.30 11.69 -3.07
N LEU A 240 -25.78 10.51 -2.66
CA LEU A 240 -25.07 9.58 -1.80
C LEU A 240 -24.89 8.23 -2.50
N LEU A 241 -23.68 7.70 -2.51
CA LEU A 241 -23.41 6.32 -2.93
C LEU A 241 -22.69 5.59 -1.80
N ILE A 242 -23.21 4.42 -1.42
CA ILE A 242 -22.56 3.53 -0.46
C ILE A 242 -22.02 2.32 -1.20
N GLN A 243 -20.71 2.15 -1.21
CA GLN A 243 -20.02 1.01 -1.80
C GLN A 243 -19.39 0.12 -0.73
N ARG A 244 -19.39 -1.18 -0.99
CA ARG A 244 -18.71 -2.18 -0.17
C ARG A 244 -18.04 -3.19 -1.07
N GLY A 245 -16.89 -3.68 -0.67
CA GLY A 245 -16.15 -4.69 -1.42
C GLY A 245 -14.86 -5.09 -0.73
N ASN A 246 -14.01 -5.80 -1.44
CA ASN A 246 -12.68 -6.17 -1.01
C ASN A 246 -11.67 -5.75 -2.09
N LEU A 247 -10.56 -5.11 -1.72
CA LEU A 247 -9.59 -4.63 -2.71
C LEU A 247 -8.76 -5.74 -3.38
N LEU A 248 -8.72 -6.95 -2.80
CA LEU A 248 -7.99 -8.10 -3.36
C LEU A 248 -8.87 -9.08 -4.13
N VAL A 249 -10.18 -9.06 -3.88
CA VAL A 249 -11.12 -9.92 -4.61
C VAL A 249 -11.64 -9.12 -5.79
N ASN A 250 -11.16 -9.48 -6.98
CA ASN A 250 -11.66 -8.94 -8.25
C ASN A 250 -13.20 -9.00 -8.26
N PRO A 251 -13.92 -7.89 -8.50
CA PRO A 251 -15.38 -7.91 -8.60
C PRO A 251 -15.90 -8.76 -9.77
#